data_AF-A0A924JQ99-F1
#
_entry.id   AF-A0A924JQ99-F1
#
_cell.length_a   1.000
_cell.length_b   1.000
_cell.length_c   1.000
_cell.angle_alpha   90.00
_cell.angle_beta   90.00
_cell.angle_gamma   90.00
#
_symmetry.space_group_name_H-M   'P 1'
#
loop_
_entity.id
_entity.type
_entity.pdbx_description
1 polymer ?
#
loop_
_entity_poly.entity_id
_entity_poly.type
_entity_poly.pdbx_seq_one_letter_code
_entity_poly.pdbx_strand_id
1 'polypeptide(L)'
;YLQDWQIGWTGGMISTYPLLFAGNEQTRKNVLRNFDWLFPNGISPSGFYWDAGQKGNEWIGGDIRNFHTKNWHLIRKSGDAVWYIIKQFMLMEKQGTTVKPSWKEGNQKVCDALMKLWNRNHQLGQFIDSQTGEIIVGGSSSGAIVPAALALAAQYYQQPNYLTAAKEIADYFNENFTKKGISCGGPGDALQAFDSESAYALVESYITLYEHTKDTKWLTIAEDAAKQFATWVVSYNYRYNDTTAFAKAHIHTVGGVYANVQNKHSAPGMCTASGIGLLKLYRYTNNIFYLDLLQDIAHNITQYLPHPKKPLGNAPIGWVSERVNMTDWEGPQTIGYILPISTWAETSLMLTAIEVPGLYVQAAKNIVIPFDNVTVQTLGNNATELTIKVTNPTPVDANINLMEDRNSGSILGENALFNCKKISVKAGESIELIFKK
;
A
#
# COMPACT_ATOMS: atom_id res chain seq x y z
N TYR A 1 14.69 -19.43 5.56
CA TYR A 1 14.89 -18.16 4.83
C TYR A 1 13.74 -17.26 5.21
N LEU A 2 13.98 -15.98 5.55
CA LEU A 2 13.11 -14.99 6.23
C LEU A 2 11.67 -14.85 5.67
N GLN A 3 10.90 -15.94 5.69
CA GLN A 3 9.44 -16.00 5.69
C GLN A 3 8.91 -15.93 7.14
N ASP A 4 9.76 -15.53 8.08
CA ASP A 4 9.35 -15.18 9.43
C ASP A 4 8.58 -13.86 9.39
N TRP A 5 7.66 -13.71 10.34
CA TRP A 5 6.75 -12.58 10.39
C TRP A 5 7.54 -11.28 10.60
N GLN A 6 7.23 -10.22 9.85
CA GLN A 6 7.82 -8.87 9.98
C GLN A 6 6.71 -7.86 10.27
N ILE A 7 6.88 -6.96 11.25
CA ILE A 7 5.81 -6.08 11.74
C ILE A 7 5.16 -5.21 10.65
N GLY A 8 5.99 -4.56 9.85
CA GLY A 8 5.73 -3.80 8.62
C GLY A 8 6.91 -4.08 7.67
N TRP A 9 7.03 -3.42 6.51
CA TRP A 9 8.04 -3.71 5.46
C TRP A 9 8.61 -5.16 5.52
N THR A 10 8.03 -6.16 4.88
CA THR A 10 7.05 -6.07 3.79
C THR A 10 5.87 -7.02 4.01
N GLY A 11 5.22 -6.96 5.18
CA GLY A 11 4.04 -7.78 5.47
C GLY A 11 3.47 -7.61 6.87
N GLY A 12 3.33 -8.74 7.59
CA GLY A 12 2.84 -8.81 8.97
C GLY A 12 1.54 -8.06 9.21
N MET A 13 1.60 -6.97 9.97
CA MET A 13 0.40 -6.20 10.36
C MET A 13 -0.22 -5.44 9.18
N ILE A 14 0.53 -5.26 8.09
CA ILE A 14 -0.02 -4.79 6.82
C ILE A 14 -0.91 -5.90 6.21
N SER A 15 -0.41 -7.14 6.18
CA SER A 15 -1.12 -8.28 5.58
C SER A 15 -2.36 -8.70 6.36
N THR A 16 -2.40 -8.47 7.68
CA THR A 16 -3.59 -8.77 8.49
C THR A 16 -4.77 -7.84 8.19
N TYR A 17 -4.52 -6.64 7.67
CA TYR A 17 -5.59 -5.68 7.35
C TYR A 17 -6.57 -6.17 6.27
N PRO A 18 -6.13 -6.55 5.05
CA PRO A 18 -7.05 -7.11 4.06
C PRO A 18 -7.67 -8.43 4.51
N LEU A 19 -6.96 -9.23 5.31
CA LEU A 19 -7.47 -10.47 5.88
C LEU A 19 -8.60 -10.21 6.91
N LEU A 20 -8.51 -9.14 7.71
CA LEU A 20 -9.59 -8.71 8.59
C LEU A 20 -10.80 -8.21 7.78
N PHE A 21 -10.52 -7.44 6.72
CA PHE A 21 -11.52 -6.81 5.88
C PHE A 21 -12.37 -7.82 5.10
N ALA A 22 -11.73 -8.72 4.36
CA ALA A 22 -12.38 -9.62 3.41
C ALA A 22 -12.35 -11.11 3.82
N GLY A 23 -11.60 -11.48 4.86
CA GLY A 23 -11.45 -12.87 5.28
C GLY A 23 -12.71 -13.46 5.90
N ASN A 24 -12.79 -14.79 5.85
CA ASN A 24 -13.83 -15.56 6.53
C ASN A 24 -13.65 -15.54 8.07
N GLU A 25 -14.59 -16.14 8.79
CA GLU A 25 -14.58 -16.16 10.26
C GLU A 25 -13.26 -16.70 10.85
N GLN A 26 -12.74 -17.81 10.31
CA GLN A 26 -11.47 -18.39 10.78
C GLN A 26 -10.29 -17.45 10.52
N THR A 27 -10.26 -16.79 9.37
CA THR A 27 -9.24 -15.80 9.01
C THR A 27 -9.26 -14.64 9.99
N ARG A 28 -10.44 -14.10 10.30
CA ARG A 28 -10.60 -13.02 11.29
C ARG A 28 -10.16 -13.46 12.69
N LYS A 29 -10.52 -14.67 13.13
CA LYS A 29 -10.02 -15.24 14.40
C LYS A 29 -8.49 -15.33 14.43
N ASN A 30 -7.86 -15.74 13.32
CA ASN A 30 -6.40 -15.79 13.21
C ASN A 30 -5.77 -14.39 13.28
N VAL A 31 -6.40 -13.37 12.68
CA VAL A 31 -5.96 -11.98 12.81
C VAL A 31 -6.00 -11.54 14.27
N LEU A 32 -7.11 -11.72 14.98
CA LEU A 32 -7.21 -11.33 16.40
C LEU A 32 -6.18 -12.06 17.27
N ARG A 33 -5.90 -13.34 16.99
CA ARG A 33 -4.83 -14.10 17.64
C ARG A 33 -3.44 -13.51 17.36
N ASN A 34 -3.20 -12.94 16.18
CA ASN A 34 -1.96 -12.25 15.86
C ASN A 34 -1.79 -11.00 16.75
N PHE A 35 -2.84 -10.21 16.94
CA PHE A 35 -2.82 -9.07 17.89
C PHE A 35 -2.52 -9.54 19.32
N ASP A 36 -3.15 -10.64 19.78
CA ASP A 36 -2.89 -11.23 21.09
C ASP A 36 -1.45 -11.72 21.28
N TRP A 37 -0.82 -12.19 20.21
CA TRP A 37 0.57 -12.62 20.20
C TRP A 37 1.55 -11.44 20.15
N LEU A 38 1.22 -10.41 19.37
CA LEU A 38 2.10 -9.27 19.11
C LEU A 38 2.31 -8.41 20.35
N PHE A 39 1.23 -7.91 20.96
CA PHE A 39 1.35 -6.83 21.94
C PHE A 39 2.04 -7.17 23.27
N PRO A 40 2.02 -8.41 23.79
CA PRO A 40 2.73 -8.74 25.02
C PRO A 40 4.25 -8.55 24.95
N ASN A 41 4.88 -8.83 23.80
CA ASN A 41 6.35 -8.90 23.69
C ASN A 41 6.93 -8.28 22.39
N GLY A 42 6.08 -7.83 21.47
CA GLY A 42 6.48 -7.33 20.15
C GLY A 42 7.00 -5.90 20.11
N ILE A 43 7.03 -5.22 21.25
CA ILE A 43 7.61 -3.88 21.40
C ILE A 43 8.96 -4.01 22.10
N SER A 44 9.99 -3.46 21.47
CA SER A 44 11.36 -3.44 21.95
C SER A 44 11.57 -2.43 23.09
N PRO A 45 12.67 -2.52 23.87
CA PRO A 45 12.92 -1.60 24.98
C PRO A 45 12.96 -0.11 24.59
N SER A 46 13.30 0.20 23.33
CA SER A 46 13.26 1.57 22.80
C SER A 46 11.85 2.16 22.67
N GLY A 47 10.81 1.33 22.77
CA GLY A 47 9.41 1.71 22.54
C GLY A 47 8.94 1.52 21.10
N PHE A 48 9.83 1.16 20.18
CA PHE A 48 9.47 0.78 18.80
C PHE A 48 9.12 -0.70 18.71
N TYR A 49 8.42 -1.12 17.66
CA TYR A 49 8.23 -2.54 17.39
C TYR A 49 9.56 -3.24 17.12
N TRP A 50 9.62 -4.54 17.41
CA TRP A 50 10.65 -5.40 16.85
C TRP A 50 10.47 -5.57 15.34
N ASP A 51 11.58 -5.73 14.61
CA ASP A 51 11.58 -5.86 13.15
C ASP A 51 10.88 -7.13 12.67
N ALA A 52 11.11 -8.22 13.40
CA ALA A 52 10.62 -9.55 13.05
C ALA A 52 10.37 -10.40 14.30
N GLY A 53 9.51 -11.41 14.13
CA GLY A 53 9.25 -12.45 15.12
C GLY A 53 9.36 -13.84 14.47
N GLN A 54 10.06 -14.76 15.12
CA GLN A 54 10.20 -16.14 14.65
C GLN A 54 9.88 -17.15 15.76
N LYS A 55 9.50 -18.37 15.35
CA LYS A 55 9.16 -19.50 16.24
C LYS A 55 8.10 -19.20 17.32
N GLY A 56 7.36 -18.10 17.17
CA GLY A 56 6.29 -17.67 18.07
C GLY A 56 6.75 -17.01 19.37
N ASN A 57 8.04 -16.93 19.68
CA ASN A 57 8.53 -16.35 20.93
C ASN A 57 9.90 -15.65 20.85
N GLU A 58 10.53 -15.62 19.68
CA GLU A 58 11.80 -14.93 19.46
C GLU A 58 11.55 -13.62 18.71
N TRP A 59 11.98 -12.50 19.29
CA TRP A 59 11.86 -11.17 18.70
C TRP A 59 13.23 -10.62 18.31
N ILE A 60 13.32 -10.01 17.13
CA ILE A 60 14.59 -9.67 16.49
C ILE A 60 14.56 -8.23 16.01
N GLY A 61 15.68 -7.53 16.24
CA GLY A 61 16.04 -6.30 15.52
C GLY A 61 17.15 -6.59 14.53
N GLY A 62 17.01 -6.11 13.29
CA GLY A 62 17.98 -6.24 12.22
C GLY A 62 17.82 -7.48 11.37
N ASP A 63 18.73 -7.63 10.41
CA ASP A 63 18.81 -8.84 9.58
C ASP A 63 19.70 -9.87 10.28
N ILE A 64 19.11 -11.00 10.69
CA ILE A 64 19.82 -12.10 11.35
C ILE A 64 20.98 -12.67 10.54
N ARG A 65 20.98 -12.48 9.22
CA ARG A 65 22.07 -12.91 8.32
C ARG A 65 23.27 -11.98 8.41
N ASN A 66 23.07 -10.75 8.88
CA ASN A 66 24.04 -9.68 8.92
C ASN A 66 24.30 -9.25 10.36
N PHE A 67 25.26 -9.92 11.01
CA PHE A 67 25.56 -9.72 12.45
C PHE A 67 25.81 -8.25 12.85
N HIS A 68 26.33 -7.43 11.93
CA HIS A 68 26.61 -6.01 12.16
C HIS A 68 25.36 -5.14 12.22
N THR A 69 24.21 -5.65 11.74
CA THR A 69 22.90 -4.99 11.82
C THR A 69 22.11 -5.38 13.07
N LYS A 70 22.72 -6.11 14.02
CA LYS A 70 22.05 -6.51 15.26
C LYS A 70 21.38 -5.31 15.92
N ASN A 71 20.10 -5.46 16.28
CA ASN A 71 19.24 -4.42 16.86
C ASN A 71 18.90 -3.24 15.94
N TRP A 72 19.30 -3.23 14.67
CA TRP A 72 18.86 -2.18 13.76
C TRP A 72 17.36 -2.32 13.52
N HIS A 73 16.61 -1.27 13.78
CA HIS A 73 15.18 -1.22 13.47
C HIS A 73 14.94 -0.23 12.34
N LEU A 74 14.37 -0.73 11.25
CA LEU A 74 13.98 0.09 10.10
C LEU A 74 12.74 0.90 10.47
N ILE A 75 12.85 2.23 10.49
CA ILE A 75 11.77 3.11 10.95
C ILE A 75 10.48 2.94 10.13
N ARG A 76 10.59 2.68 8.83
CA ARG A 76 9.43 2.36 7.97
C ARG A 76 8.55 1.28 8.58
N LYS A 77 9.14 0.23 9.17
CA LYS A 77 8.40 -0.90 9.74
C LYS A 77 7.44 -0.47 10.85
N SER A 78 7.91 0.33 11.80
CA SER A 78 7.03 0.87 12.85
C SER A 78 6.00 1.85 12.30
N GLY A 79 6.39 2.69 11.34
CA GLY A 79 5.46 3.61 10.67
C GLY A 79 4.28 2.89 9.99
N ASP A 80 4.59 1.88 9.16
CA ASP A 80 3.59 1.06 8.49
C ASP A 80 2.69 0.35 9.50
N ALA A 81 3.30 -0.23 10.54
CA ALA A 81 2.60 -0.95 11.58
C ALA A 81 1.56 -0.07 12.26
N VAL A 82 1.96 1.11 12.75
CA VAL A 82 1.04 2.06 13.39
C VAL A 82 -0.10 2.43 12.45
N TRP A 83 0.22 2.76 11.20
CA TRP A 83 -0.77 3.15 10.19
C TRP A 83 -1.82 2.05 9.97
N TYR A 84 -1.39 0.84 9.65
CA TYR A 84 -2.29 -0.27 9.34
C TYR A 84 -2.98 -0.86 10.58
N ILE A 85 -2.36 -0.81 11.76
CA ILE A 85 -2.98 -1.24 13.01
C ILE A 85 -4.14 -0.32 13.38
N ILE A 86 -4.00 1.00 13.22
CA ILE A 86 -5.10 1.94 13.51
C ILE A 86 -6.24 1.73 12.51
N LYS A 87 -5.94 1.55 11.21
CA LYS A 87 -6.96 1.21 10.20
C LYS A 87 -7.73 -0.06 10.56
N GLN A 88 -7.03 -1.07 11.08
CA GLN A 88 -7.63 -2.30 11.60
C GLN A 88 -8.47 -2.06 12.86
N PHE A 89 -8.03 -1.24 13.81
CA PHE A 89 -8.83 -0.90 14.98
C PHE A 89 -10.15 -0.21 14.60
N MET A 90 -10.09 0.77 13.70
CA MET A 90 -11.28 1.44 13.16
C MET A 90 -12.21 0.45 12.46
N LEU A 91 -11.65 -0.51 11.72
CA LEU A 91 -12.42 -1.56 11.06
C LEU A 91 -13.08 -2.52 12.05
N MET A 92 -12.36 -2.96 13.09
CA MET A 92 -12.90 -3.79 14.17
C MET A 92 -14.08 -3.10 14.83
N GLU A 93 -13.94 -1.82 15.20
CA GLU A 93 -15.00 -1.03 15.80
C GLU A 93 -16.21 -0.89 14.86
N LYS A 94 -15.98 -0.64 13.56
CA LYS A 94 -17.04 -0.62 12.53
C LYS A 94 -17.75 -1.96 12.37
N GLN A 95 -17.07 -3.07 12.67
CA GLN A 95 -17.62 -4.44 12.66
C GLN A 95 -18.26 -4.84 14.00
N GLY A 96 -18.19 -4.01 15.04
CA GLY A 96 -18.63 -4.35 16.39
C GLY A 96 -17.68 -5.31 17.14
N THR A 97 -16.45 -5.50 16.65
CA THR A 97 -15.39 -6.27 17.33
C THR A 97 -14.66 -5.37 18.32
N THR A 98 -14.56 -5.81 19.58
CA THR A 98 -13.87 -5.05 20.62
C THR A 98 -12.36 -5.02 20.36
N VAL A 99 -11.79 -3.81 20.29
CA VAL A 99 -10.34 -3.60 20.31
C VAL A 99 -9.88 -3.62 21.77
N LYS A 100 -8.99 -4.56 22.13
CA LYS A 100 -8.53 -4.72 23.51
C LYS A 100 -7.71 -3.50 23.96
N PRO A 101 -7.85 -3.04 25.22
CA PRO A 101 -7.07 -1.93 25.75
C PRO A 101 -5.55 -2.11 25.60
N SER A 102 -5.05 -3.33 25.86
CA SER A 102 -3.62 -3.66 25.72
C SER A 102 -3.09 -3.46 24.30
N TRP A 103 -3.91 -3.72 23.28
CA TRP A 103 -3.55 -3.46 21.88
C TRP A 103 -3.48 -1.96 21.60
N LYS A 104 -4.48 -1.20 22.08
CA LYS A 104 -4.53 0.25 21.92
C LYS A 104 -3.32 0.91 22.57
N GLU A 105 -3.06 0.57 23.84
CA GLU A 105 -1.95 1.10 24.64
C GLU A 105 -0.60 0.73 24.03
N GLY A 106 -0.42 -0.52 23.58
CA GLY A 106 0.82 -0.95 22.93
C GLY A 106 1.12 -0.16 21.67
N ASN A 107 0.14 0.01 20.77
CA ASN A 107 0.35 0.76 19.54
C ASN A 107 0.55 2.26 19.81
N GLN A 108 -0.10 2.81 20.84
CA GLN A 108 0.10 4.19 21.26
C GLN A 108 1.52 4.44 21.79
N LYS A 109 2.12 3.49 22.53
CA LYS A 109 3.54 3.59 22.95
C LYS A 109 4.50 3.76 21.77
N VAL A 110 4.22 3.14 20.64
CA VAL A 110 5.03 3.29 19.42
C VAL A 110 4.84 4.68 18.80
N CYS A 111 3.62 5.23 18.86
CA CYS A 111 3.36 6.64 18.47
C CYS A 111 4.17 7.61 19.35
N ASP A 112 4.21 7.37 20.67
CA ASP A 112 4.99 8.16 21.62
C ASP A 112 6.50 8.06 21.35
N ALA A 113 6.99 6.87 20.98
CA ALA A 113 8.39 6.66 20.60
C ALA A 113 8.77 7.42 19.32
N LEU A 114 7.92 7.41 18.29
CA LEU A 114 8.09 8.19 17.06
C LEU A 114 8.15 9.70 17.36
N MET A 115 7.25 10.21 18.20
CA MET A 115 7.28 11.60 18.65
C MET A 115 8.57 11.94 19.40
N LYS A 116 8.99 11.10 20.35
CA LYS A 116 10.21 11.31 21.14
C LYS A 116 11.45 11.35 20.26
N LEU A 117 11.53 10.46 19.27
CA LEU A 117 12.60 10.41 18.28
C LEU A 117 12.66 11.73 17.49
N TRP A 118 11.52 12.21 16.99
CA TRP A 118 11.42 13.48 16.28
C TRP A 118 11.83 14.67 17.14
N ASN A 119 11.24 14.82 18.34
CA ASN A 119 11.50 15.96 19.23
C ASN A 119 12.98 16.08 19.65
N ARG A 120 13.69 14.95 19.71
CA ARG A 120 15.10 14.93 20.10
C ARG A 120 16.04 15.25 18.93
N ASN A 121 15.74 14.76 17.73
CA ASN A 121 16.70 14.72 16.63
C ASN A 121 16.32 15.57 15.42
N HIS A 122 15.06 15.99 15.32
CA HIS A 122 14.48 16.66 14.13
C HIS A 122 14.73 15.89 12.83
N GLN A 123 14.82 14.57 12.95
CA GLN A 123 14.81 13.58 11.87
C GLN A 123 14.36 12.24 12.47
N LEU A 124 13.85 11.35 11.61
CA LEU A 124 13.48 9.99 12.02
C LEU A 124 14.61 8.97 11.77
N GLY A 125 15.52 9.28 10.83
CA GLY A 125 16.53 8.34 10.37
C GLY A 125 15.97 7.21 9.50
N GLN A 126 16.88 6.34 9.03
CA GLN A 126 16.55 5.07 8.39
C GLN A 126 16.49 3.94 9.41
N PHE A 127 17.57 3.82 10.19
CA PHE A 127 17.72 2.79 11.21
C PHE A 127 17.99 3.40 12.57
N ILE A 128 17.27 2.92 13.57
CA ILE A 128 17.56 3.18 14.98
C ILE A 128 18.03 1.90 15.67
N ASP A 129 18.57 2.02 16.88
CA ASP A 129 18.82 0.87 17.74
C ASP A 129 17.54 0.49 18.52
N SER A 130 17.09 -0.76 18.39
CA SER A 130 15.86 -1.24 19.00
C SER A 130 15.91 -1.32 20.53
N GLN A 131 17.09 -1.26 21.15
CA GLN A 131 17.23 -1.24 22.60
C GLN A 131 17.10 0.19 23.16
N THR A 132 17.70 1.17 22.48
CA THR A 132 17.91 2.52 23.02
C THR A 132 17.08 3.60 22.33
N GLY A 133 16.68 3.37 21.07
CA GLY A 133 16.01 4.37 20.23
C GLY A 133 16.94 5.40 19.61
N GLU A 134 18.27 5.23 19.73
CA GLU A 134 19.24 6.12 19.10
C GLU A 134 19.27 5.92 17.58
N ILE A 135 19.45 7.00 16.83
CA ILE A 135 19.63 6.93 15.37
C ILE A 135 21.00 6.33 15.07
N ILE A 136 21.01 5.21 14.36
CA ILE A 136 22.24 4.57 13.86
C ILE A 136 22.58 5.11 12.47
N VAL A 137 21.58 5.19 11.59
CA VAL A 137 21.72 5.70 10.22
C VAL A 137 20.67 6.76 9.99
N GLY A 138 21.11 8.03 9.88
CA GLY A 138 20.25 9.19 9.68
C GLY A 138 20.01 9.55 8.21
N GLY A 139 19.39 10.71 7.97
CA GLY A 139 19.45 11.40 6.67
C GLY A 139 18.65 10.79 5.52
N SER A 140 17.54 10.10 5.80
CA SER A 140 16.69 9.50 4.76
C SER A 140 15.22 9.89 4.90
N SER A 141 14.42 9.48 3.91
CA SER A 141 12.95 9.50 3.95
C SER A 141 12.36 8.13 4.31
N SER A 142 13.09 7.27 5.02
CA SER A 142 12.61 5.92 5.38
C SER A 142 11.29 5.95 6.16
N GLY A 143 11.16 6.88 7.11
CA GLY A 143 9.94 7.13 7.87
C GLY A 143 8.85 7.90 7.12
N ALA A 144 8.83 7.88 5.78
CA ALA A 144 7.90 8.66 4.95
C ALA A 144 6.42 8.46 5.29
N ILE A 145 6.02 7.30 5.80
CA ILE A 145 4.63 6.98 6.20
C ILE A 145 4.27 7.50 7.60
N VAL A 146 5.25 7.91 8.41
CA VAL A 146 5.06 8.31 9.81
C VAL A 146 4.13 9.52 9.98
N PRO A 147 4.15 10.56 9.11
CA PRO A 147 3.15 11.62 9.18
C PRO A 147 1.72 11.12 9.04
N ALA A 148 1.45 10.21 8.10
CA ALA A 148 0.15 9.55 8.01
C ALA A 148 -0.17 8.83 9.33
N ALA A 149 0.70 7.91 9.77
CA ALA A 149 0.57 7.17 11.03
C ALA A 149 0.17 8.07 12.22
N LEU A 150 0.89 9.16 12.44
CA LEU A 150 0.65 10.08 13.55
C LEU A 150 -0.60 10.95 13.35
N ALA A 151 -0.94 11.35 12.13
CA ALA A 151 -2.17 12.11 11.87
C ALA A 151 -3.43 11.27 12.19
N LEU A 152 -3.44 10.00 11.77
CA LEU A 152 -4.54 9.09 12.09
C LEU A 152 -4.56 8.70 13.57
N ALA A 153 -3.37 8.51 14.19
CA ALA A 153 -3.25 8.32 15.63
C ALA A 153 -3.80 9.51 16.42
N ALA A 154 -3.56 10.74 15.96
CA ALA A 154 -4.06 11.94 16.62
C ALA A 154 -5.58 11.93 16.75
N GLN A 155 -6.27 11.55 15.68
CA GLN A 155 -7.73 11.41 15.68
C GLN A 155 -8.18 10.22 16.52
N TYR A 156 -7.58 9.05 16.33
CA TYR A 156 -8.00 7.80 16.97
C TYR A 156 -7.84 7.85 18.50
N TYR A 157 -6.70 8.34 18.99
CA TYR A 157 -6.39 8.44 20.41
C TYR A 157 -6.77 9.79 21.03
N GLN A 158 -7.31 10.73 20.25
CA GLN A 158 -7.64 12.11 20.66
C GLN A 158 -6.41 12.83 21.25
N GLN A 159 -5.26 12.69 20.59
CA GLN A 159 -3.98 13.25 21.00
C GLN A 159 -3.50 14.29 19.97
N PRO A 160 -3.84 15.59 20.15
CA PRO A 160 -3.52 16.63 19.16
C PRO A 160 -2.01 16.82 18.93
N ASN A 161 -1.17 16.47 19.91
CA ASN A 161 0.28 16.55 19.79
C ASN A 161 0.84 15.63 18.69
N TYR A 162 0.19 14.49 18.41
CA TYR A 162 0.57 13.62 17.29
C TYR A 162 0.38 14.34 15.95
N LEU A 163 -0.71 15.12 15.78
CA LEU A 163 -0.93 15.88 14.56
C LEU A 163 0.07 17.03 14.41
N THR A 164 0.49 17.65 15.51
CA THR A 164 1.57 18.66 15.47
C THR A 164 2.87 18.04 14.97
N ALA A 165 3.31 16.93 15.57
CA ALA A 165 4.50 16.22 15.13
C ALA A 165 4.39 15.72 13.68
N ALA A 166 3.22 15.20 13.27
CA ALA A 166 2.98 14.76 11.90
C ALA A 166 3.22 15.88 10.87
N LYS A 167 2.71 17.09 11.14
CA LYS A 167 2.93 18.26 10.27
C LYS A 167 4.40 18.66 10.21
N GLU A 168 5.09 18.70 11.35
CA GLU A 168 6.52 19.06 11.40
C GLU A 168 7.40 18.06 10.64
N ILE A 169 7.16 16.76 10.83
CA ILE A 169 7.87 15.69 10.12
C ILE A 169 7.60 15.79 8.61
N ALA A 170 6.34 16.01 8.20
CA ALA A 170 5.98 16.14 6.80
C ALA A 170 6.58 17.39 6.13
N ASP A 171 6.61 18.53 6.83
CA ASP A 171 7.30 19.73 6.36
C ASP A 171 8.80 19.47 6.19
N TYR A 172 9.44 18.79 7.15
CA TYR A 172 10.84 18.35 7.01
C TYR A 172 11.06 17.46 5.79
N PHE A 173 10.18 16.47 5.55
CA PHE A 173 10.29 15.62 4.36
C PHE A 173 10.09 16.42 3.07
N ASN A 174 9.17 17.38 3.07
CA ASN A 174 8.94 18.22 1.90
C ASN A 174 10.18 19.04 1.55
N GLU A 175 10.75 19.76 2.52
CA GLU A 175 11.91 20.62 2.30
C GLU A 175 13.18 19.85 1.93
N ASN A 176 13.38 18.65 2.51
CA ASN A 176 14.64 17.93 2.38
C ASN A 176 14.65 16.85 1.30
N PHE A 177 13.48 16.37 0.86
CA PHE A 177 13.35 15.23 -0.03
C PHE A 177 12.43 15.56 -1.23
N THR A 178 11.14 15.78 -1.01
CA THR A 178 10.14 15.99 -2.09
C THR A 178 10.50 17.14 -3.01
N LYS A 179 10.77 18.34 -2.47
CA LYS A 179 11.18 19.51 -3.28
C LYS A 179 12.48 19.32 -4.04
N LYS A 180 13.33 18.40 -3.57
CA LYS A 180 14.61 18.09 -4.21
C LYS A 180 14.50 16.96 -5.24
N GLY A 181 13.32 16.35 -5.39
CA GLY A 181 13.13 15.18 -6.25
C GLY A 181 13.87 13.94 -5.72
N ILE A 182 14.04 13.84 -4.40
CA ILE A 182 14.75 12.72 -3.75
C ILE A 182 13.78 11.95 -2.87
N SER A 183 13.90 10.63 -2.87
CA SER A 183 13.26 9.72 -1.91
C SER A 183 14.21 8.55 -1.72
N CYS A 184 14.53 8.18 -0.48
CA CYS A 184 15.48 7.11 -0.17
C CYS A 184 15.23 6.44 1.19
N GLY A 185 15.81 5.24 1.34
CA GLY A 185 15.87 4.48 2.58
C GLY A 185 14.59 3.78 2.97
N GLY A 186 13.59 3.72 2.08
CA GLY A 186 12.35 2.96 2.30
C GLY A 186 12.62 1.45 2.44
N PRO A 187 13.27 0.81 1.45
CA PRO A 187 13.63 -0.60 1.53
C PRO A 187 14.69 -0.86 2.63
N GLY A 188 14.53 -1.95 3.37
CA GLY A 188 15.50 -2.38 4.39
C GLY A 188 16.68 -3.18 3.84
N ASP A 189 16.60 -3.65 2.60
CA ASP A 189 17.60 -4.47 1.90
C ASP A 189 18.31 -3.75 0.75
N ALA A 190 17.83 -2.57 0.37
CA ALA A 190 18.58 -1.60 -0.41
C ALA A 190 19.23 -0.61 0.56
N LEU A 191 20.44 -0.14 0.25
CA LEU A 191 21.06 0.96 1.01
C LEU A 191 20.16 2.22 0.95
N GLN A 192 20.71 3.42 1.20
CA GLN A 192 19.98 4.67 0.92
C GLN A 192 19.87 4.98 -0.59
N ALA A 193 19.72 3.94 -1.42
CA ALA A 193 19.39 4.06 -2.83
C ALA A 193 18.09 4.84 -2.98
N PHE A 194 17.98 5.61 -4.06
CA PHE A 194 16.72 6.26 -4.36
C PHE A 194 15.64 5.23 -4.66
N ASP A 195 14.45 5.46 -4.13
CA ASP A 195 13.41 4.44 -4.07
C ASP A 195 11.98 4.98 -4.24
N SER A 196 11.11 4.14 -4.77
CA SER A 196 9.69 4.44 -4.96
C SER A 196 8.86 4.21 -3.71
N GLU A 197 9.36 3.42 -2.75
CA GLU A 197 8.61 3.01 -1.56
C GLU A 197 8.39 4.20 -0.62
N SER A 198 9.45 4.94 -0.33
CA SER A 198 9.41 6.23 0.36
C SER A 198 8.66 7.27 -0.48
N ALA A 199 8.82 7.29 -1.81
CA ALA A 199 8.10 8.24 -2.66
C ALA A 199 6.58 8.08 -2.53
N TYR A 200 6.09 6.83 -2.62
CA TYR A 200 4.67 6.54 -2.47
C TYR A 200 4.17 6.76 -1.03
N ALA A 201 4.96 6.37 -0.03
CA ALA A 201 4.61 6.63 1.37
C ALA A 201 4.46 8.14 1.69
N LEU A 202 5.22 9.01 1.02
CA LEU A 202 5.05 10.46 1.10
C LEU A 202 3.71 10.91 0.52
N VAL A 203 3.25 10.32 -0.59
CA VAL A 203 1.92 10.59 -1.15
C VAL A 203 0.83 10.31 -0.12
N GLU A 204 0.88 9.13 0.52
CA GLU A 204 -0.07 8.76 1.59
C GLU A 204 0.00 9.74 2.78
N SER A 205 1.19 10.07 3.25
CA SER A 205 1.38 11.03 4.35
C SER A 205 0.80 12.41 4.07
N TYR A 206 1.07 12.98 2.89
CA TYR A 206 0.58 14.31 2.55
C TYR A 206 -0.93 14.32 2.31
N ILE A 207 -1.48 13.30 1.65
CA ILE A 207 -2.93 13.26 1.41
C ILE A 207 -3.71 13.04 2.71
N THR A 208 -3.19 12.22 3.62
CA THR A 208 -3.75 12.06 4.97
C THR A 208 -3.72 13.36 5.75
N LEU A 209 -2.61 14.11 5.73
CA LEU A 209 -2.55 15.42 6.37
C LEU A 209 -3.58 16.39 5.79
N TYR A 210 -3.81 16.39 4.48
CA TYR A 210 -4.91 17.17 3.89
C TYR A 210 -6.28 16.74 4.44
N GLU A 211 -6.55 15.43 4.57
CA GLU A 211 -7.83 14.96 5.13
C GLU A 211 -8.06 15.42 6.58
N HIS A 212 -7.02 15.40 7.42
CA HIS A 212 -7.11 15.77 8.83
C HIS A 212 -7.03 17.28 9.10
N THR A 213 -6.45 18.07 8.21
CA THR A 213 -6.21 19.51 8.44
C THR A 213 -7.00 20.42 7.51
N LYS A 214 -7.40 19.93 6.34
CA LYS A 214 -7.95 20.71 5.22
C LYS A 214 -7.06 21.83 4.69
N ASP A 215 -5.78 21.83 5.08
CA ASP A 215 -4.78 22.75 4.55
C ASP A 215 -4.35 22.29 3.15
N THR A 216 -4.65 23.13 2.14
CA THR A 216 -4.38 22.86 0.73
C THR A 216 -2.88 22.82 0.39
N LYS A 217 -2.00 23.29 1.29
CA LYS A 217 -0.55 23.10 1.11
C LYS A 217 -0.20 21.62 0.95
N TRP A 218 -0.83 20.76 1.76
CA TRP A 218 -0.57 19.32 1.73
C TRP A 218 -1.04 18.69 0.44
N LEU A 219 -2.12 19.19 -0.14
CA LEU A 219 -2.59 18.72 -1.44
C LEU A 219 -1.56 19.03 -2.52
N THR A 220 -1.04 20.26 -2.56
CA THR A 220 -0.01 20.67 -3.53
C THR A 220 1.26 19.81 -3.39
N ILE A 221 1.71 19.59 -2.15
CA ILE A 221 2.89 18.77 -1.89
C ILE A 221 2.65 17.29 -2.27
N ALA A 222 1.44 16.77 -2.01
CA ALA A 222 1.05 15.41 -2.40
C ALA A 222 1.06 15.24 -3.93
N GLU A 223 0.64 16.25 -4.69
CA GLU A 223 0.71 16.24 -6.16
C GLU A 223 2.16 16.15 -6.66
N ASP A 224 3.09 16.87 -6.03
CA ASP A 224 4.51 16.81 -6.40
C ASP A 224 5.14 15.45 -6.05
N ALA A 225 4.84 14.92 -4.86
CA ALA A 225 5.25 13.57 -4.48
C ALA A 225 4.68 12.50 -5.43
N ALA A 226 3.43 12.64 -5.88
CA ALA A 226 2.79 11.69 -6.79
C ALA A 226 3.41 11.74 -8.20
N LYS A 227 3.75 12.94 -8.71
CA LYS A 227 4.49 13.08 -9.98
C LYS A 227 5.88 12.47 -9.88
N GLN A 228 6.58 12.66 -8.77
CA GLN A 228 7.87 12.00 -8.53
C GLN A 228 7.70 10.47 -8.46
N PHE A 229 6.71 9.97 -7.73
CA PHE A 229 6.41 8.54 -7.67
C PHE A 229 6.12 7.96 -9.07
N ALA A 230 5.37 8.68 -9.90
CA ALA A 230 5.03 8.24 -11.26
C ALA A 230 6.27 7.96 -12.14
N THR A 231 7.42 8.59 -11.85
CA THR A 231 8.67 8.33 -12.59
C THR A 231 9.23 6.92 -12.35
N TRP A 232 8.79 6.23 -11.30
CA TRP A 232 9.14 4.84 -10.99
C TRP A 232 8.21 3.81 -11.65
N VAL A 233 7.13 4.28 -12.28
CA VAL A 233 6.12 3.43 -12.90
C VAL A 233 6.46 3.21 -14.36
N VAL A 234 6.45 1.95 -14.77
CA VAL A 234 6.71 1.52 -16.14
C VAL A 234 5.61 2.05 -17.05
N SER A 235 6.00 2.88 -18.03
CA SER A 235 5.08 3.57 -18.95
C SER A 235 4.94 2.91 -20.32
N TYR A 236 5.53 1.73 -20.51
CA TYR A 236 5.49 0.99 -21.77
C TYR A 236 5.38 -0.52 -21.55
N ASN A 237 4.83 -1.21 -22.54
CA ASN A 237 4.77 -2.67 -22.54
C ASN A 237 6.06 -3.24 -23.14
N TYR A 238 6.85 -3.92 -22.32
CA TYR A 238 8.04 -4.64 -22.77
C TYR A 238 7.66 -5.83 -23.63
N ARG A 239 8.39 -6.02 -24.73
CA ARG A 239 8.17 -7.15 -25.65
C ARG A 239 9.08 -8.30 -25.24
N TYR A 240 8.52 -9.23 -24.47
CA TYR A 240 9.19 -10.47 -24.13
C TYR A 240 9.38 -11.38 -25.34
N ASN A 241 10.44 -12.20 -25.32
CA ASN A 241 10.60 -13.29 -26.28
C ASN A 241 9.46 -14.31 -26.09
N ASP A 242 8.93 -14.85 -27.20
CA ASP A 242 7.75 -15.73 -27.24
C ASP A 242 7.94 -17.06 -26.48
N THR A 243 9.18 -17.46 -26.20
CA THR A 243 9.48 -18.64 -25.39
C THR A 243 9.26 -18.44 -23.90
N THR A 244 9.26 -17.19 -23.42
CA THR A 244 9.18 -16.84 -21.99
C THR A 244 7.79 -17.08 -21.41
N ALA A 245 7.70 -17.21 -20.09
CA ALA A 245 6.43 -17.45 -19.43
C ALA A 245 5.51 -16.21 -19.46
N PHE A 246 6.06 -15.01 -19.30
CA PHE A 246 5.30 -13.77 -19.42
C PHE A 246 4.78 -13.50 -20.84
N ALA A 247 5.53 -13.85 -21.89
CA ALA A 247 5.01 -13.75 -23.27
C ALA A 247 3.82 -14.68 -23.49
N LYS A 248 3.93 -15.95 -23.05
CA LYS A 248 2.85 -16.95 -23.15
C LYS A 248 1.60 -16.57 -22.35
N ALA A 249 1.78 -15.84 -21.25
CA ALA A 249 0.68 -15.34 -20.42
C ALA A 249 0.15 -13.97 -20.88
N HIS A 250 0.70 -13.38 -21.94
CA HIS A 250 0.35 -12.06 -22.46
C HIS A 250 0.43 -10.96 -21.39
N ILE A 251 1.50 -10.97 -20.59
CA ILE A 251 1.71 -9.96 -19.55
C ILE A 251 2.03 -8.61 -20.18
N HIS A 252 1.32 -7.59 -19.72
CA HIS A 252 1.58 -6.18 -19.98
C HIS A 252 2.34 -5.58 -18.80
N THR A 253 3.43 -4.86 -19.05
CA THR A 253 4.31 -4.29 -18.00
C THR A 253 3.96 -2.87 -17.61
N VAL A 254 3.10 -2.17 -18.36
CA VAL A 254 2.59 -0.85 -17.95
C VAL A 254 1.98 -0.94 -16.56
N GLY A 255 2.33 -0.03 -15.67
CA GLY A 255 1.91 -0.05 -14.26
C GLY A 255 2.80 -0.88 -13.34
N GLY A 256 3.81 -1.57 -13.87
CA GLY A 256 4.89 -2.13 -13.05
C GLY A 256 5.64 -1.03 -12.30
N VAL A 257 6.10 -1.31 -11.09
CA VAL A 257 6.78 -0.30 -10.25
C VAL A 257 8.20 -0.77 -9.93
N TYR A 258 9.20 0.05 -10.24
CA TYR A 258 10.56 -0.17 -9.77
C TYR A 258 10.67 0.22 -8.30
N ALA A 259 11.09 -0.72 -7.45
CA ALA A 259 11.20 -0.46 -6.01
C ALA A 259 12.28 0.58 -5.70
N ASN A 260 13.44 0.50 -6.36
CA ASN A 260 14.59 1.37 -6.13
C ASN A 260 15.63 1.24 -7.26
N VAL A 261 16.68 2.07 -7.24
CA VAL A 261 17.76 2.01 -8.25
C VAL A 261 18.74 0.84 -8.08
N GLN A 262 18.77 0.18 -6.92
CA GLN A 262 19.67 -0.96 -6.66
C GLN A 262 19.10 -2.26 -7.27
N ASN A 263 17.80 -2.49 -7.10
CA ASN A 263 17.06 -3.62 -7.65
C ASN A 263 16.62 -3.28 -9.08
N LYS A 264 17.33 -3.76 -10.10
CA LYS A 264 17.07 -3.39 -11.51
C LYS A 264 15.95 -4.19 -12.18
N HIS A 265 14.92 -4.54 -11.42
CA HIS A 265 13.70 -5.17 -11.91
C HIS A 265 12.48 -4.34 -11.51
N SER A 266 11.43 -4.39 -12.33
CA SER A 266 10.12 -3.90 -11.90
C SER A 266 9.45 -4.94 -11.00
N ALA A 267 8.44 -4.53 -10.26
CA ALA A 267 7.54 -5.39 -9.51
C ALA A 267 6.08 -5.26 -10.03
N PRO A 268 5.20 -6.21 -9.68
CA PRO A 268 3.78 -6.17 -10.10
C PRO A 268 3.01 -4.93 -9.63
N GLY A 269 3.44 -4.26 -8.56
CA GLY A 269 2.77 -3.09 -8.02
C GLY A 269 3.59 -2.41 -6.93
N MET A 270 2.94 -1.60 -6.12
CA MET A 270 3.59 -0.84 -5.04
C MET A 270 3.92 -1.75 -3.85
N CYS A 271 5.13 -1.65 -3.31
CA CYS A 271 5.56 -2.44 -2.15
C CYS A 271 4.61 -2.28 -0.95
N THR A 272 3.80 -3.33 -0.70
CA THR A 272 2.80 -3.40 0.37
C THR A 272 1.83 -2.21 0.46
N ALA A 273 1.45 -1.63 -0.69
CA ALA A 273 0.48 -0.53 -0.74
C ALA A 273 -0.57 -0.76 -1.83
N SER A 274 -1.73 -0.10 -1.70
CA SER A 274 -2.88 -0.26 -2.60
C SER A 274 -2.91 0.74 -3.76
N GLY A 275 -2.38 1.95 -3.58
CA GLY A 275 -2.62 3.07 -4.49
C GLY A 275 -3.73 4.05 -4.05
N ILE A 276 -4.34 3.85 -2.88
CA ILE A 276 -5.51 4.65 -2.43
C ILE A 276 -5.22 6.16 -2.35
N GLY A 277 -3.98 6.56 -2.04
CA GLY A 277 -3.56 7.96 -2.07
C GLY A 277 -3.76 8.63 -3.43
N LEU A 278 -3.58 7.91 -4.54
CA LEU A 278 -3.82 8.44 -5.90
C LEU A 278 -5.31 8.66 -6.17
N LEU A 279 -6.18 7.75 -5.71
CA LEU A 279 -7.63 7.95 -5.79
C LEU A 279 -8.06 9.16 -4.96
N LYS A 280 -7.57 9.28 -3.72
CA LYS A 280 -7.82 10.45 -2.85
C LYS A 280 -7.35 11.74 -3.52
N LEU A 281 -6.16 11.75 -4.12
CA LEU A 281 -5.63 12.88 -4.89
C LEU A 281 -6.55 13.29 -6.03
N TYR A 282 -7.01 12.34 -6.86
CA TYR A 282 -8.01 12.64 -7.88
C TYR A 282 -9.26 13.28 -7.29
N ARG A 283 -9.83 12.70 -6.23
CA ARG A 283 -11.08 13.21 -5.64
C ARG A 283 -10.96 14.68 -5.22
N TYR A 284 -9.80 15.06 -4.66
CA TYR A 284 -9.57 16.41 -4.13
C TYR A 284 -9.05 17.42 -5.16
N THR A 285 -8.39 16.97 -6.23
CA THR A 285 -7.82 17.86 -7.27
C THR A 285 -8.62 17.86 -8.57
N ASN A 286 -9.38 16.80 -8.83
CA ASN A 286 -10.00 16.45 -10.11
C ASN A 286 -9.01 16.25 -11.27
N ASN A 287 -7.73 16.03 -10.97
CA ASN A 287 -6.71 15.78 -11.98
C ASN A 287 -6.72 14.31 -12.40
N ILE A 288 -7.18 14.04 -13.63
CA ILE A 288 -7.41 12.68 -14.15
C ILE A 288 -6.14 11.82 -14.19
N PHE A 289 -4.97 12.46 -14.27
CA PHE A 289 -3.66 11.80 -14.24
C PHE A 289 -3.54 10.80 -13.09
N TYR A 290 -4.09 11.09 -11.92
CA TYR A 290 -3.99 10.20 -10.76
C TYR A 290 -4.89 8.96 -10.87
N LEU A 291 -6.03 9.04 -11.58
CA LEU A 291 -6.83 7.85 -11.87
C LEU A 291 -6.15 6.98 -12.94
N ASP A 292 -5.60 7.60 -13.99
CA ASP A 292 -4.90 6.87 -15.05
C ASP A 292 -3.69 6.11 -14.47
N LEU A 293 -2.87 6.79 -13.67
CA LEU A 293 -1.73 6.17 -12.98
C LEU A 293 -2.15 5.02 -12.05
N LEU A 294 -3.22 5.21 -11.28
CA LEU A 294 -3.74 4.16 -10.40
C LEU A 294 -4.29 2.98 -11.20
N GLN A 295 -4.95 3.25 -12.34
CA GLN A 295 -5.53 2.23 -13.21
C GLN A 295 -4.45 1.36 -13.81
N ASP A 296 -3.37 1.95 -14.31
CA ASP A 296 -2.22 1.21 -14.84
C ASP A 296 -1.67 0.25 -13.78
N ILE A 297 -1.44 0.73 -12.56
CA ILE A 297 -0.84 -0.10 -11.49
C ILE A 297 -1.81 -1.18 -10.99
N ALA A 298 -3.08 -0.83 -10.76
CA ALA A 298 -4.10 -1.76 -10.27
C ALA A 298 -4.37 -2.88 -11.28
N HIS A 299 -4.42 -2.57 -12.57
CA HIS A 299 -4.50 -3.59 -13.61
C HIS A 299 -3.23 -4.44 -13.67
N ASN A 300 -2.05 -3.83 -13.56
CA ASN A 300 -0.79 -4.55 -13.64
C ASN A 300 -0.71 -5.70 -12.63
N ILE A 301 -0.90 -5.41 -11.34
CA ILE A 301 -0.67 -6.41 -10.27
C ILE A 301 -1.55 -7.66 -10.38
N THR A 302 -2.78 -7.52 -10.86
CA THR A 302 -3.73 -8.64 -10.98
C THR A 302 -3.31 -9.68 -12.02
N GLN A 303 -2.53 -9.29 -13.03
CA GLN A 303 -2.04 -10.20 -14.08
C GLN A 303 -1.11 -11.28 -13.54
N TYR A 304 -0.44 -11.00 -12.41
CA TYR A 304 0.58 -11.86 -11.83
C TYR A 304 0.02 -12.86 -10.80
N LEU A 305 -1.30 -12.91 -10.60
CA LEU A 305 -1.97 -13.89 -9.76
C LEU A 305 -2.32 -15.16 -10.57
N PRO A 306 -1.67 -16.31 -10.31
CA PRO A 306 -2.01 -17.56 -10.97
C PRO A 306 -3.39 -18.04 -10.52
N HIS A 307 -4.23 -18.39 -11.49
CA HIS A 307 -5.58 -18.90 -11.27
C HIS A 307 -5.75 -20.26 -11.99
N PRO A 308 -6.55 -21.23 -11.50
CA PRO A 308 -6.77 -22.51 -12.20
C PRO A 308 -7.15 -22.39 -13.68
N LYS A 309 -7.93 -21.36 -14.03
CA LYS A 309 -8.34 -21.05 -15.42
C LYS A 309 -7.38 -20.13 -16.19
N LYS A 310 -6.38 -19.55 -15.52
CA LYS A 310 -5.36 -18.67 -16.08
C LYS A 310 -4.03 -18.95 -15.36
N PRO A 311 -3.40 -20.11 -15.63
CA PRO A 311 -2.14 -20.46 -15.00
C PRO A 311 -1.05 -19.48 -15.45
N LEU A 312 -0.06 -19.24 -14.59
CA LEU A 312 1.08 -18.39 -14.88
C LEU A 312 2.35 -19.20 -14.61
N GLY A 313 2.87 -19.81 -15.67
CA GLY A 313 4.00 -20.75 -15.58
C GLY A 313 3.75 -21.85 -14.54
N ASN A 314 4.73 -22.05 -13.66
CA ASN A 314 4.68 -23.03 -12.57
C ASN A 314 4.39 -22.38 -11.20
N ALA A 315 3.94 -21.13 -11.16
CA ALA A 315 3.66 -20.45 -9.89
C ALA A 315 2.44 -21.09 -9.20
N PRO A 316 2.54 -21.39 -7.89
CA PRO A 316 1.40 -21.88 -7.12
C PRO A 316 0.22 -20.90 -7.12
N ILE A 317 -1.01 -21.44 -7.01
CA ILE A 317 -2.22 -20.61 -6.91
C ILE A 317 -2.11 -19.72 -5.67
N GLY A 318 -2.41 -18.43 -5.84
CA GLY A 318 -2.36 -17.45 -4.76
C GLY A 318 -0.98 -16.84 -4.50
N TRP A 319 0.08 -17.31 -5.17
CA TRP A 319 1.42 -16.74 -5.04
C TRP A 319 1.65 -15.70 -6.13
N VAL A 320 2.21 -14.55 -5.76
CA VAL A 320 2.51 -13.46 -6.68
C VAL A 320 4.01 -13.22 -6.67
N SER A 321 4.63 -13.38 -7.83
CA SER A 321 6.07 -13.17 -8.00
C SER A 321 6.41 -11.68 -7.96
N GLU A 322 7.39 -11.29 -7.16
CA GLU A 322 7.89 -9.91 -7.12
C GLU A 322 8.65 -9.53 -8.41
N ARG A 323 9.26 -10.50 -9.11
CA ARG A 323 10.19 -10.22 -10.21
C ARG A 323 9.46 -10.00 -11.54
N VAL A 324 9.47 -8.76 -12.03
CA VAL A 324 9.10 -8.38 -13.40
C VAL A 324 10.35 -7.91 -14.14
N ASN A 325 11.15 -8.87 -14.60
CA ASN A 325 12.43 -8.62 -15.24
C ASN A 325 12.28 -8.25 -16.72
N MET A 326 12.62 -7.01 -17.06
CA MET A 326 12.73 -6.49 -18.43
C MET A 326 14.20 -6.32 -18.89
N THR A 327 15.15 -6.71 -18.03
CA THR A 327 16.60 -6.61 -18.26
C THR A 327 17.28 -7.90 -17.80
N ASP A 328 18.55 -8.08 -18.17
CA ASP A 328 19.39 -9.23 -17.81
C ASP A 328 20.06 -9.09 -16.43
N TRP A 329 19.52 -8.24 -15.54
CA TRP A 329 20.07 -7.96 -14.21
C TRP A 329 20.36 -9.20 -13.37
N GLU A 330 19.46 -10.20 -13.39
CA GLU A 330 19.64 -11.50 -12.69
C GLU A 330 20.11 -12.62 -13.66
N GLY A 331 20.59 -12.24 -14.84
CA GLY A 331 20.95 -13.10 -15.95
C GLY A 331 19.91 -13.13 -17.08
N PRO A 332 20.30 -13.30 -18.35
CA PRO A 332 19.37 -13.27 -19.50
C PRO A 332 18.18 -14.25 -19.40
N GLN A 333 18.35 -15.37 -18.70
CA GLN A 333 17.32 -16.40 -18.51
C GLN A 333 16.17 -15.94 -17.60
N THR A 334 16.33 -14.85 -16.85
CA THR A 334 15.30 -14.36 -15.93
C THR A 334 14.34 -13.36 -16.61
N ILE A 335 14.64 -12.92 -17.82
CA ILE A 335 13.76 -12.05 -18.62
C ILE A 335 12.48 -12.83 -18.95
N GLY A 336 11.34 -12.37 -18.46
CA GLY A 336 10.06 -13.04 -18.66
C GLY A 336 9.90 -14.36 -17.87
N TYR A 337 10.78 -14.62 -16.90
CA TYR A 337 10.70 -15.74 -15.97
C TYR A 337 9.81 -15.39 -14.77
N ILE A 338 9.09 -16.39 -14.26
CA ILE A 338 8.28 -16.27 -13.05
C ILE A 338 9.04 -16.92 -11.90
N LEU A 339 9.47 -16.13 -10.93
CA LEU A 339 10.06 -16.65 -9.70
C LEU A 339 8.94 -17.22 -8.81
N PRO A 340 8.87 -18.55 -8.58
CA PRO A 340 7.73 -19.20 -7.94
C PRO A 340 7.88 -19.15 -6.41
N ILE A 341 7.98 -17.96 -5.83
CA ILE A 341 8.02 -17.73 -4.38
C ILE A 341 6.88 -16.79 -3.97
N SER A 342 6.39 -16.95 -2.74
CA SER A 342 5.46 -16.00 -2.14
C SER A 342 6.20 -14.73 -1.71
N THR A 343 5.61 -13.56 -1.97
CA THR A 343 6.25 -12.26 -1.74
C THR A 343 5.26 -11.21 -1.22
N TRP A 344 5.77 -10.04 -0.86
CA TRP A 344 4.95 -8.90 -0.47
C TRP A 344 3.92 -8.48 -1.52
N ALA A 345 4.10 -8.87 -2.79
CA ALA A 345 3.17 -8.55 -3.87
C ALA A 345 1.76 -9.12 -3.61
N GLU A 346 1.64 -10.23 -2.87
CA GLU A 346 0.34 -10.73 -2.42
C GLU A 346 -0.37 -9.73 -1.50
N THR A 347 0.38 -9.09 -0.59
CA THR A 347 -0.16 -8.07 0.31
C THR A 347 -0.58 -6.84 -0.48
N SER A 348 0.23 -6.37 -1.43
CA SER A 348 -0.17 -5.26 -2.31
C SER A 348 -1.44 -5.58 -3.09
N LEU A 349 -1.54 -6.76 -3.70
CA LEU A 349 -2.72 -7.19 -4.44
C LEU A 349 -3.97 -7.21 -3.55
N MET A 350 -3.86 -7.79 -2.35
CA MET A 350 -4.97 -7.84 -1.40
C MET A 350 -5.39 -6.43 -0.94
N LEU A 351 -4.44 -5.52 -0.73
CA LEU A 351 -4.70 -4.13 -0.38
C LEU A 351 -5.40 -3.39 -1.53
N THR A 352 -4.92 -3.53 -2.76
CA THR A 352 -5.59 -2.97 -3.95
C THR A 352 -7.03 -3.46 -4.02
N ALA A 353 -7.29 -4.76 -3.81
CA ALA A 353 -8.64 -5.32 -3.86
C ALA A 353 -9.62 -4.78 -2.80
N ILE A 354 -9.13 -4.36 -1.62
CA ILE A 354 -9.99 -3.86 -0.53
C ILE A 354 -10.04 -2.33 -0.43
N GLU A 355 -9.08 -1.60 -1.01
CA GLU A 355 -9.01 -0.13 -0.91
C GLU A 355 -9.31 0.58 -2.24
N VAL A 356 -9.02 -0.04 -3.39
CA VAL A 356 -9.33 0.52 -4.71
C VAL A 356 -10.65 -0.10 -5.21
N PRO A 357 -11.64 0.71 -5.63
CA PRO A 357 -12.89 0.18 -6.16
C PRO A 357 -12.61 -0.50 -7.49
N GLY A 358 -13.20 -1.65 -7.78
CA GLY A 358 -13.02 -2.27 -9.09
C GLY A 358 -13.76 -1.51 -10.21
N LEU A 359 -14.79 -0.73 -9.87
CA LEU A 359 -15.43 0.23 -10.76
C LEU A 359 -15.68 1.55 -10.02
N TYR A 360 -15.06 2.63 -10.49
CA TYR A 360 -15.28 3.99 -10.00
C TYR A 360 -16.16 4.77 -10.99
N VAL A 361 -17.19 5.44 -10.47
CA VAL A 361 -18.15 6.21 -11.27
C VAL A 361 -18.38 7.58 -10.65
N GLN A 362 -18.14 8.64 -11.42
CA GLN A 362 -18.56 10.00 -11.11
C GLN A 362 -19.45 10.51 -12.25
N ALA A 363 -20.75 10.16 -12.15
CA ALA A 363 -21.73 10.36 -13.22
C ALA A 363 -21.88 11.83 -13.64
N ALA A 364 -21.86 12.77 -12.68
CA ALA A 364 -21.94 14.20 -12.94
C ALA A 364 -20.82 14.73 -13.86
N LYS A 365 -19.66 14.05 -13.90
CA LYS A 365 -18.52 14.38 -14.75
C LYS A 365 -18.33 13.44 -15.94
N ASN A 366 -19.22 12.46 -16.11
CA ASN A 366 -19.10 11.38 -17.09
C ASN A 366 -17.80 10.57 -16.95
N ILE A 367 -17.26 10.46 -15.73
CA ILE A 367 -16.04 9.69 -15.48
C ILE A 367 -16.44 8.29 -15.02
N VAL A 368 -15.93 7.28 -15.72
CA VAL A 368 -16.10 5.86 -15.37
C VAL A 368 -14.78 5.14 -15.59
N ILE A 369 -14.15 4.68 -14.50
CA ILE A 369 -12.85 4.03 -14.54
C ILE A 369 -12.97 2.62 -13.98
N PRO A 370 -12.78 1.56 -14.79
CA PRO A 370 -12.60 0.21 -14.30
C PRO A 370 -11.16 0.03 -13.79
N PHE A 371 -10.99 -0.32 -12.52
CA PHE A 371 -9.68 -0.73 -11.96
C PHE A 371 -9.52 -2.25 -11.86
N ASP A 372 -10.63 -2.98 -12.00
CA ASP A 372 -10.64 -4.44 -12.13
C ASP A 372 -10.72 -4.83 -13.61
N ASN A 373 -10.53 -6.11 -13.91
CA ASN A 373 -10.44 -6.66 -15.26
C ASN A 373 -11.81 -6.74 -15.97
N VAL A 374 -12.51 -5.61 -16.07
CA VAL A 374 -13.75 -5.43 -16.81
C VAL A 374 -13.62 -4.27 -17.79
N THR A 375 -14.34 -4.34 -18.90
CA THR A 375 -14.40 -3.25 -19.88
C THR A 375 -15.71 -2.50 -19.72
N VAL A 376 -15.66 -1.17 -19.89
CA VAL A 376 -16.83 -0.31 -19.79
C VAL A 376 -17.09 0.38 -21.12
N GLN A 377 -18.36 0.44 -21.51
CA GLN A 377 -18.84 1.21 -22.66
C GLN A 377 -19.99 2.12 -22.21
N THR A 378 -19.94 3.40 -22.56
CA THR A 378 -21.09 4.30 -22.38
C THR A 378 -22.16 3.99 -23.43
N LEU A 379 -23.38 3.67 -22.98
CA LEU A 379 -24.53 3.41 -23.86
C LEU A 379 -25.40 4.66 -24.04
N GLY A 380 -25.53 5.46 -22.97
CA GLY A 380 -26.37 6.64 -22.97
C GLY A 380 -25.86 7.66 -21.96
N ASN A 381 -25.93 8.94 -22.33
CA ASN A 381 -25.48 10.03 -21.50
C ASN A 381 -26.38 11.25 -21.75
N ASN A 382 -27.23 11.59 -20.79
CA ASN A 382 -28.13 12.74 -20.87
C ASN A 382 -27.96 13.66 -19.65
N ALA A 383 -28.84 14.65 -19.51
CA ALA A 383 -28.75 15.64 -18.44
C ALA A 383 -28.99 15.05 -17.03
N THR A 384 -29.72 13.94 -16.92
CA THR A 384 -30.16 13.35 -15.64
C THR A 384 -29.46 12.03 -15.32
N GLU A 385 -29.00 11.30 -16.33
CA GLU A 385 -28.55 9.92 -16.19
C GLU A 385 -27.35 9.60 -17.08
N LEU A 386 -26.52 8.67 -16.59
CA LEU A 386 -25.43 8.01 -17.30
C LEU A 386 -25.69 6.50 -17.30
N THR A 387 -25.83 5.91 -18.49
CA THR A 387 -26.02 4.47 -18.69
C THR A 387 -24.75 3.86 -19.27
N ILE A 388 -24.23 2.83 -18.61
CA ILE A 388 -23.03 2.11 -19.05
C ILE A 388 -23.32 0.62 -19.17
N LYS A 389 -22.56 -0.02 -20.06
CA LYS A 389 -22.42 -1.46 -20.15
C LYS A 389 -21.09 -1.87 -19.54
N VAL A 390 -21.12 -2.77 -18.57
CA VAL A 390 -19.94 -3.40 -17.97
C VAL A 390 -19.85 -4.80 -18.52
N THR A 391 -18.71 -5.18 -19.09
CA THR A 391 -18.47 -6.52 -19.65
C THR A 391 -17.29 -7.17 -18.94
N ASN A 392 -17.44 -8.44 -18.57
CA ASN A 392 -16.37 -9.24 -18.01
C ASN A 392 -15.72 -10.09 -19.12
N PRO A 393 -14.55 -9.69 -19.65
CA PRO A 393 -13.85 -10.44 -20.70
C PRO A 393 -13.11 -11.68 -20.16
N THR A 394 -13.10 -11.90 -18.85
CA THR A 394 -12.28 -12.93 -18.22
C THR A 394 -13.00 -14.29 -18.17
N PRO A 395 -12.28 -15.41 -18.01
CA PRO A 395 -12.88 -16.75 -17.90
C PRO A 395 -13.46 -17.06 -16.50
N VAL A 396 -13.48 -16.07 -15.59
CA VAL A 396 -13.93 -16.20 -14.20
C VAL A 396 -15.02 -15.18 -13.90
N ASP A 397 -15.95 -15.53 -13.03
CA ASP A 397 -16.96 -14.59 -12.55
C ASP A 397 -16.28 -13.44 -11.79
N ALA A 398 -16.67 -12.20 -12.10
CA ALA A 398 -16.15 -11.01 -11.43
C ALA A 398 -17.14 -10.55 -10.36
N ASN A 399 -16.63 -10.27 -9.15
CA ASN A 399 -17.38 -9.65 -8.06
C ASN A 399 -16.68 -8.35 -7.68
N ILE A 400 -17.24 -7.24 -8.13
CA ILE A 400 -16.53 -5.97 -8.26
C ILE A 400 -17.08 -4.99 -7.23
N ASN A 401 -16.19 -4.32 -6.50
CA ASN A 401 -16.55 -3.22 -5.61
C ASN A 401 -16.89 -1.98 -6.46
N LEU A 402 -18.13 -1.48 -6.34
CA LEU A 402 -18.60 -0.29 -7.05
C LEU A 402 -18.58 0.92 -6.11
N MET A 403 -17.83 1.95 -6.51
CA MET A 403 -17.84 3.26 -5.86
C MET A 403 -18.52 4.28 -6.78
N GLU A 404 -19.68 4.76 -6.36
CA GLU A 404 -20.41 5.85 -7.01
C GLU A 404 -20.09 7.15 -6.27
N ASP A 405 -19.13 7.93 -6.78
CA ASP A 405 -18.69 9.17 -6.14
C ASP A 405 -19.54 10.36 -6.58
N ARG A 406 -20.45 10.76 -5.69
CA ARG A 406 -21.30 11.93 -5.85
C ARG A 406 -20.74 13.19 -5.17
N ASN A 407 -19.75 13.03 -4.29
CA ASN A 407 -19.24 14.09 -3.42
C ASN A 407 -17.70 14.05 -3.38
N SER A 408 -17.05 14.32 -4.51
CA SER A 408 -15.58 14.17 -4.62
C SER A 408 -14.80 15.08 -3.65
N GLY A 409 -15.41 16.15 -3.12
CA GLY A 409 -14.81 17.01 -2.09
C GLY A 409 -14.90 16.49 -0.64
N SER A 410 -15.70 15.45 -0.36
CA SER A 410 -15.80 14.90 1.01
C SER A 410 -14.60 14.02 1.34
N ILE A 411 -14.19 14.03 2.61
CA ILE A 411 -13.12 13.12 3.10
C ILE A 411 -13.50 11.68 2.76
N LEU A 412 -12.62 10.95 2.07
CA LEU A 412 -12.77 9.52 1.84
C LEU A 412 -12.54 8.76 3.14
N GLY A 413 -11.45 9.13 3.84
CA GLY A 413 -11.04 8.50 5.08
C GLY A 413 -10.63 7.04 4.90
N GLU A 414 -10.70 6.29 5.98
CA GLU A 414 -10.26 4.89 6.04
C GLU A 414 -11.45 3.91 5.94
N ASN A 415 -11.20 2.70 5.45
CA ASN A 415 -12.22 1.66 5.30
C ASN A 415 -13.42 2.07 4.43
N ALA A 416 -13.20 2.95 3.44
CA ALA A 416 -14.26 3.55 2.62
C ALA A 416 -15.06 2.52 1.80
N LEU A 417 -14.41 1.44 1.37
CA LEU A 417 -15.06 0.37 0.61
C LEU A 417 -15.68 -0.72 1.49
N PHE A 418 -15.59 -0.62 2.82
CA PHE A 418 -16.19 -1.62 3.70
C PHE A 418 -17.72 -1.59 3.56
N ASN A 419 -18.31 -2.73 3.20
CA ASN A 419 -19.71 -2.89 2.83
C ASN A 419 -20.16 -2.01 1.64
N CYS A 420 -19.25 -1.63 0.74
CA CYS A 420 -19.64 -0.97 -0.50
C CYS A 420 -20.56 -1.86 -1.36
N LYS A 421 -21.28 -1.23 -2.28
CA LYS A 421 -22.11 -1.94 -3.26
C LYS A 421 -21.21 -2.83 -4.11
N LYS A 422 -21.62 -4.08 -4.29
CA LYS A 422 -20.95 -5.02 -5.20
C LYS A 422 -21.79 -5.26 -6.43
N ILE A 423 -21.13 -5.46 -7.56
CA ILE A 423 -21.74 -5.89 -8.81
C ILE A 423 -21.12 -7.23 -9.21
N SER A 424 -21.95 -8.15 -9.70
CA SER A 424 -21.49 -9.45 -10.19
C SER A 424 -21.68 -9.51 -11.68
N VAL A 425 -20.63 -9.87 -12.42
CA VAL A 425 -20.65 -10.02 -13.88
C VAL A 425 -20.06 -11.39 -14.19
N LYS A 426 -20.87 -12.28 -14.77
CA LYS A 426 -20.43 -13.64 -15.12
C LYS A 426 -19.35 -13.61 -16.20
N ALA A 427 -18.53 -14.66 -16.23
CA ALA A 427 -17.50 -14.81 -17.25
C ALA A 427 -18.08 -14.66 -18.67
N GLY A 428 -17.54 -13.73 -19.46
CA GLY A 428 -17.99 -13.44 -20.83
C GLY A 428 -19.29 -12.67 -20.97
N GLU A 429 -19.98 -12.34 -19.87
CA GLU A 429 -21.26 -11.64 -19.90
C GLU A 429 -21.12 -10.12 -19.72
N SER A 430 -22.22 -9.42 -19.99
CA SER A 430 -22.35 -7.98 -19.76
C SER A 430 -23.57 -7.67 -18.92
N ILE A 431 -23.48 -6.61 -18.12
CA ILE A 431 -24.62 -6.00 -17.43
C ILE A 431 -24.73 -4.52 -17.78
N GLU A 432 -25.93 -3.97 -17.66
CA GLU A 432 -26.18 -2.54 -17.79
C GLU A 432 -26.38 -1.92 -16.41
N LEU A 433 -25.79 -0.75 -16.20
CA LEU A 433 -25.90 0.04 -14.98
C LEU A 433 -26.30 1.47 -15.33
N ILE A 434 -27.23 2.03 -14.56
CA ILE A 434 -27.73 3.39 -14.71
C ILE A 434 -27.36 4.18 -13.45
N PHE A 435 -26.76 5.35 -13.64
CA PHE A 435 -26.31 6.25 -12.60
C PHE A 435 -26.99 7.60 -12.76
N LYS A 436 -27.45 8.19 -11.65
CA LYS A 436 -28.04 9.53 -11.65
C LYS A 436 -26.94 10.59 -11.59
N LYS A 437 -27.14 11.70 -12.29
CA LYS A 437 -26.22 12.84 -12.28
C LYS A 437 -26.51 13.83 -11.16
#